data_AF-A0A831JMY2-F1
#
_entry.id   AF-A0A831JMY2-F1
#
_cell.length_a   1.000
_cell.length_b   1.000
_cell.length_c   1.000
_cell.angle_alpha   90.00
_cell.angle_beta   90.00
_cell.angle_gamma   90.00
#
_symmetry.space_group_name_H-M   'P 1'
#
loop_
_entity.id
_entity.type
_entity.pdbx_description
1 polymer ?
#
loop_
_entity_poly.entity_id
_entity_poly.type
_entity_poly.pdbx_seq_one_letter_code
_entity_poly.pdbx_strand_id
1 'polypeptide(L)'
;MTEVVLSTDRTLISNHHGKEFLGFGATGAPVLLPRGVWMYLFAPRMKVDSEGRPWQAPYGMRKIEAALQNAGYDAQIIDPDHLEKHLENAKVLLISHHDYFGFGPPSSTFASIFKMKTVNALSFEEFMEKPEIRAAKKRGLKIIAGGPAAWQWSYREEERKRWGVDTVV
;
A
#
# COMPACT_ATOMS: atom_id res chain seq x y z
N MET A 1 -3.03 0.01 22.06
CA MET A 1 -3.16 -1.16 21.15
C MET A 1 -3.82 -0.58 19.93
N THR A 2 -3.10 -0.55 18.80
CA THR A 2 -3.49 0.21 17.62
C THR A 2 -4.88 -0.19 17.12
N GLU A 3 -5.85 0.72 17.18
CA GLU A 3 -7.22 0.46 16.74
C GLU A 3 -7.36 0.63 15.23
N VAL A 4 -6.65 1.62 14.66
CA VAL A 4 -6.67 1.95 13.23
C VAL A 4 -5.26 1.86 12.67
N VAL A 5 -5.05 0.92 11.76
CA VAL A 5 -3.77 0.77 11.06
C VAL A 5 -3.88 1.43 9.69
N LEU A 6 -2.94 2.30 9.35
CA LEU A 6 -2.79 2.82 7.99
C LEU A 6 -1.58 2.13 7.36
N SER A 7 -1.73 1.58 6.16
CA SER A 7 -0.60 0.95 5.46
C SER A 7 -0.81 0.93 3.95
N THR A 8 0.20 0.48 3.23
CA THR A 8 0.22 0.36 1.77
C THR A 8 1.40 -0.53 1.37
N ASP A 9 1.51 -0.91 0.11
CA ASP A 9 2.62 -1.74 -0.34
C ASP A 9 3.95 -0.98 -0.39
N ARG A 10 5.04 -1.74 -0.55
CA ARG A 10 6.40 -1.19 -0.49
C ARG A 10 6.64 -0.09 -1.54
N THR A 11 6.01 -0.16 -2.71
CA THR A 11 6.25 0.83 -3.77
C THR A 11 5.74 2.22 -3.42
N LEU A 12 4.76 2.33 -2.53
CA LEU A 12 4.22 3.62 -2.13
C LEU A 12 4.80 4.15 -0.82
N ILE A 13 5.10 3.26 0.13
CA ILE A 13 5.62 3.69 1.43
C ILE A 13 7.11 4.05 1.38
N SER A 14 7.82 3.62 0.33
CA SER A 14 9.23 3.96 0.11
C SER A 14 9.43 5.45 -0.17
N ASN A 15 10.59 6.01 0.21
CA ASN A 15 10.99 7.36 -0.19
C ASN A 15 11.81 7.36 -1.49
N HIS A 16 11.98 6.21 -2.15
CA HIS A 16 12.71 6.11 -3.41
C HIS A 16 14.16 6.67 -3.31
N HIS A 17 14.87 6.36 -2.23
CA HIS A 17 16.20 6.92 -1.89
C HIS A 17 16.24 8.44 -1.73
N GLY A 18 15.09 9.06 -1.42
CA GLY A 18 14.93 10.51 -1.36
C GLY A 18 14.91 11.18 -2.74
N LYS A 19 14.74 10.42 -3.83
CA LYS A 19 14.73 10.91 -5.20
C LYS A 19 13.37 10.62 -5.84
N GLU A 20 12.54 11.66 -5.95
CA GLU A 20 11.18 11.57 -6.47
C GLU A 20 11.10 10.86 -7.84
N PHE A 21 12.00 11.19 -8.76
CA PHE A 21 12.01 10.58 -10.09
C PHE A 21 12.36 9.07 -10.10
N LEU A 22 13.04 8.55 -9.08
CA LEU A 22 13.24 7.10 -8.98
C LEU A 22 11.93 6.36 -8.69
N GLY A 23 10.93 7.05 -8.13
CA GLY A 23 9.61 6.48 -7.92
C GLY A 23 8.90 6.03 -9.20
N PHE A 24 9.20 6.65 -10.36
CA PHE A 24 8.67 6.18 -11.64
C PHE A 24 9.10 4.75 -11.96
N GLY A 25 10.28 4.32 -11.50
CA GLY A 25 10.72 2.93 -11.68
C GLY A 25 9.80 1.92 -11.00
N ALA A 26 9.06 2.32 -9.96
CA ALA A 26 8.07 1.46 -9.32
C ALA A 26 6.82 1.22 -10.19
N THR A 27 6.57 2.08 -11.19
CA THR A 27 5.51 1.90 -12.20
C THR A 27 5.96 1.10 -13.42
N GLY A 28 7.24 0.73 -13.48
CA GLY A 28 7.80 -0.02 -14.60
C GLY A 28 7.37 -1.49 -14.63
N ALA A 29 7.71 -2.16 -15.72
CA ALA A 29 7.62 -3.60 -15.87
C ALA A 29 8.99 -4.23 -15.53
N PRO A 30 9.09 -5.21 -14.61
CA PRO A 30 10.37 -5.77 -14.16
C PRO A 30 10.93 -6.78 -15.18
N VAL A 31 11.26 -6.32 -16.38
CA VAL A 31 11.69 -7.17 -17.50
C VAL A 31 13.22 -7.33 -17.54
N LEU A 32 13.95 -6.30 -17.13
CA LEU A 32 15.41 -6.22 -17.33
C LEU A 32 16.23 -6.67 -16.12
N LEU A 33 15.65 -6.64 -14.91
CA LEU A 33 16.36 -6.96 -13.67
C LEU A 33 15.53 -7.89 -12.79
N PRO A 34 16.17 -8.75 -11.98
CA PRO A 34 15.49 -9.51 -10.95
C PRO A 34 14.68 -8.60 -10.02
N ARG A 35 13.48 -9.05 -9.59
CA ARG A 35 12.55 -8.25 -8.76
C ARG A 35 13.21 -7.65 -7.51
N GLY A 36 14.07 -8.40 -6.81
CA GLY A 36 14.77 -7.90 -5.62
C GLY A 36 15.69 -6.71 -5.92
N VAL A 37 16.44 -6.77 -7.03
CA VAL A 37 17.32 -5.68 -7.49
C VAL A 37 16.46 -4.47 -7.91
N TRP A 38 15.38 -4.71 -8.64
CA TRP A 38 14.45 -3.65 -9.05
C TRP A 38 13.87 -2.91 -7.84
N MET A 39 13.38 -3.65 -6.84
CA MET A 39 12.85 -3.06 -5.61
C MET A 39 13.94 -2.33 -4.83
N TYR A 40 15.16 -2.86 -4.75
CA TYR A 40 16.26 -2.14 -4.09
C TYR A 40 16.56 -0.80 -4.77
N LEU A 41 16.55 -0.73 -6.10
CA LEU A 41 16.85 0.50 -6.85
C LEU A 41 15.72 1.53 -6.78
N PHE A 42 14.47 1.09 -6.88
CA PHE A 42 13.34 2.01 -7.07
C PHE A 42 12.40 2.11 -5.87
N ALA A 43 12.31 1.11 -5.00
CA ALA A 43 11.43 1.09 -3.84
C ALA A 43 12.14 0.48 -2.61
N PRO A 44 13.25 1.09 -2.14
CA PRO A 44 13.98 0.60 -0.98
C PRO A 44 13.09 0.54 0.25
N ARG A 45 13.42 -0.36 1.18
CA ARG A 45 12.73 -0.46 2.47
C ARG A 45 12.84 0.85 3.24
N MET A 46 11.73 1.28 3.82
CA MET A 46 11.72 2.46 4.67
C MET A 46 12.39 2.16 6.01
N LYS A 47 13.12 3.13 6.55
CA LYS A 47 13.60 3.01 7.93
C LYS A 47 12.39 3.05 8.87
N VAL A 48 12.28 2.09 9.75
CA VAL A 48 11.21 2.01 10.76
C VAL A 48 11.78 2.10 12.17
N ASP A 49 10.92 2.43 13.14
CA ASP A 49 11.22 2.29 14.56
C ASP A 49 10.90 0.88 15.11
N SER A 50 11.02 0.68 16.43
CA SER A 50 10.73 -0.60 17.08
C SER A 50 9.27 -1.07 16.93
N GLU A 51 8.36 -0.13 16.66
CA GLU A 51 6.96 -0.43 16.42
C GLU A 51 6.64 -0.67 14.94
N GLY A 52 7.62 -0.56 14.03
CA GLY A 52 7.37 -0.70 12.60
C GLY A 52 6.75 0.56 11.99
N ARG A 53 6.78 1.70 12.69
CA ARG A 53 6.32 2.98 12.16
C ARG A 53 7.42 3.54 11.26
N PRO A 54 7.11 3.90 10.00
CA PRO A 54 8.13 4.38 9.07
C PRO A 54 8.59 5.80 9.44
N TRP A 55 9.86 6.12 9.18
CA TRP A 55 10.43 7.45 9.36
C TRP A 55 9.74 8.48 8.46
N GLN A 56 9.47 8.11 7.20
CA GLN A 56 8.75 8.92 6.23
C GLN A 56 7.57 8.11 5.67
N ALA A 57 6.47 8.77 5.38
CA ALA A 57 5.28 8.13 4.80
C ALA A 57 4.60 9.11 3.83
N PRO A 58 3.74 8.61 2.92
CA PRO A 58 2.97 9.47 2.03
C PRO A 58 2.25 10.58 2.80
N TYR A 59 2.41 11.82 2.33
CA TYR A 59 1.92 12.99 3.05
C TYR A 59 0.41 12.94 3.32
N GLY A 60 -0.38 12.44 2.36
CA GLY A 60 -1.81 12.23 2.54
C GLY A 60 -2.13 11.29 3.70
N MET A 61 -1.40 10.18 3.84
CA MET A 61 -1.58 9.23 4.95
C MET A 61 -1.23 9.88 6.30
N ARG A 62 -0.16 10.68 6.37
CA ARG A 62 0.21 11.42 7.59
C ARG A 62 -0.87 12.40 8.04
N LYS A 63 -1.56 13.05 7.09
CA LYS A 63 -2.70 13.92 7.43
C LYS A 63 -3.87 13.13 8.00
N ILE A 64 -4.19 11.96 7.44
CA ILE A 64 -5.27 11.11 7.94
C ILE A 64 -4.92 10.54 9.31
N GLU A 65 -3.68 10.06 9.51
CA GLU A 65 -3.17 9.63 10.82
C GLU A 65 -3.34 10.74 11.87
N ALA A 66 -2.85 11.96 11.59
CA ALA A 66 -2.98 13.08 12.51
C ALA A 66 -4.44 13.47 12.77
N ALA A 67 -5.31 13.45 11.75
CA ALA A 67 -6.73 13.76 11.92
C ALA A 67 -7.45 12.74 12.80
N LEU A 68 -7.15 11.45 12.64
CA LEU A 68 -7.72 10.38 13.47
C LEU A 68 -7.22 10.46 14.91
N GLN A 69 -5.94 10.72 15.12
CA GLN A 69 -5.37 10.93 16.46
C GLN A 69 -6.00 12.15 17.15
N ASN A 70 -6.19 13.26 16.43
CA ASN A 70 -6.89 14.44 16.95
C ASN A 70 -8.36 14.15 17.32
N ALA A 71 -9.00 13.20 16.63
CA ALA A 71 -10.35 12.73 16.94
C ALA A 71 -10.39 11.70 18.10
N GLY A 72 -9.24 11.34 18.67
CA GLY A 72 -9.14 10.43 19.82
C GLY A 72 -8.95 8.95 19.48
N TYR A 73 -8.67 8.60 18.22
CA TYR A 73 -8.38 7.22 17.82
C TYR A 73 -6.89 6.86 17.96
N ASP A 74 -6.58 5.64 18.41
CA ASP A 74 -5.22 5.07 18.33
C ASP A 74 -4.95 4.65 16.88
N ALA A 75 -4.52 5.61 16.06
CA ALA A 75 -4.24 5.44 14.64
C ALA A 75 -2.73 5.55 14.35
N GLN A 76 -2.18 4.60 13.61
CA GLN A 76 -0.74 4.57 13.30
C GLN A 76 -0.49 4.08 11.88
N ILE A 77 0.43 4.73 11.17
CA ILE A 77 0.99 4.23 9.92
C ILE A 77 2.02 3.16 10.22
N ILE A 78 1.81 1.97 9.68
CA ILE A 78 2.67 0.80 9.88
C ILE A 78 3.24 0.37 8.53
N ASP A 79 4.55 0.11 8.49
CA ASP A 79 5.23 -0.45 7.33
C ASP A 79 4.65 -1.84 6.97
N PRO A 80 4.43 -2.16 5.68
CA PRO A 80 3.80 -3.41 5.25
C PRO A 80 4.50 -4.66 5.79
N ASP A 81 5.81 -4.62 6.04
CA ASP A 81 6.57 -5.77 6.55
C ASP A 81 6.35 -6.00 8.07
N HIS A 82 5.69 -5.07 8.78
CA HIS A 82 5.53 -5.09 10.24
C HIS A 82 4.06 -5.20 10.68
N LEU A 83 3.14 -5.53 9.76
CA LEU A 83 1.69 -5.49 10.00
C LEU A 83 1.18 -6.52 11.02
N GLU A 84 1.79 -7.71 11.10
CA GLU A 84 1.25 -8.86 11.81
C GLU A 84 0.80 -8.52 13.25
N LYS A 85 1.71 -7.98 14.06
CA LYS A 85 1.43 -7.62 15.47
C LYS A 85 0.36 -6.55 15.63
N HIS A 86 0.21 -5.65 14.66
CA HIS A 86 -0.77 -4.55 14.73
C HIS A 86 -2.16 -5.00 14.30
N LEU A 87 -2.23 -5.91 13.33
CA LEU A 87 -3.49 -6.45 12.81
C LEU A 87 -4.15 -7.48 13.73
N GLU A 88 -3.48 -7.94 14.80
CA GLU A 88 -4.11 -8.78 15.83
C GLU A 88 -5.30 -8.08 16.49
N ASN A 89 -5.16 -6.78 16.79
CA ASN A 89 -6.13 -6.00 17.56
C ASN A 89 -6.81 -4.88 16.75
N ALA A 90 -6.30 -4.57 15.56
CA ALA A 90 -6.86 -3.52 14.70
C ALA A 90 -8.32 -3.81 14.33
N LYS A 91 -9.16 -2.78 14.41
CA LYS A 91 -10.56 -2.80 13.94
C LYS A 91 -10.65 -2.37 12.49
N VAL A 92 -9.76 -1.48 12.06
CA VAL A 92 -9.75 -0.89 10.72
C VAL A 92 -8.34 -0.91 10.14
N LEU A 93 -8.22 -1.33 8.87
CA LEU A 93 -7.06 -1.13 8.02
C LEU A 93 -7.42 -0.12 6.93
N LEU A 94 -6.78 1.03 6.97
CA LEU A 94 -6.87 2.05 5.95
C LEU A 94 -5.73 1.85 4.94
N ILE A 95 -6.10 1.72 3.66
CA ILE A 95 -5.13 1.62 2.57
C ILE A 95 -5.25 2.85 1.68
N SER A 96 -4.11 3.35 1.21
CA SER A 96 -4.05 4.45 0.26
C SER A 96 -3.08 4.10 -0.84
N HIS A 97 -3.43 4.46 -2.09
CA HIS A 97 -2.53 4.29 -3.22
C HIS A 97 -2.77 5.33 -4.31
N HIS A 98 -1.70 5.67 -5.05
CA HIS A 98 -1.77 6.62 -6.18
C HIS A 98 -2.09 5.92 -7.51
N ASP A 99 -1.90 4.60 -7.58
CA ASP A 99 -2.20 3.75 -8.74
C ASP A 99 -2.33 2.24 -8.40
N TYR A 100 -3.43 1.82 -7.75
CA TYR A 100 -3.60 0.47 -7.18
C TYR A 100 -3.36 -0.66 -8.20
N PHE A 101 -3.87 -0.49 -9.42
CA PHE A 101 -3.97 -1.56 -10.41
C PHE A 101 -3.16 -1.29 -11.68
N GLY A 102 -2.30 -0.28 -11.67
CA GLY A 102 -1.46 0.06 -12.83
C GLY A 102 -2.22 0.79 -13.95
N PHE A 103 -3.27 1.55 -13.63
CA PHE A 103 -4.02 2.36 -14.61
C PHE A 103 -3.44 3.76 -14.80
N GLY A 104 -2.48 4.17 -13.97
CA GLY A 104 -1.77 5.42 -14.15
C GLY A 104 -1.09 5.49 -15.53
N PRO A 105 -0.88 6.68 -16.12
CA PRO A 105 -0.29 6.79 -17.46
C PRO A 105 1.08 6.08 -17.60
N PRO A 106 2.02 6.18 -16.65
CA PRO A 106 3.28 5.44 -16.73
C PRO A 106 3.05 3.93 -16.67
N SER A 107 2.28 3.46 -15.69
CA SER A 107 2.04 2.04 -15.47
C SER A 107 1.33 1.38 -16.65
N SER A 108 0.25 1.99 -17.13
CA SER A 108 -0.52 1.49 -18.27
C SER A 108 0.31 1.48 -19.56
N THR A 109 1.19 2.47 -19.76
CA THR A 109 2.14 2.49 -20.90
C THR A 109 3.08 1.29 -20.84
N PHE A 110 3.76 1.08 -19.71
CA PHE A 110 4.67 -0.05 -19.55
C PHE A 110 3.95 -1.40 -19.62
N ALA A 111 2.77 -1.51 -19.02
CA ALA A 111 1.94 -2.72 -19.10
C ALA A 111 1.54 -3.02 -20.55
N SER A 112 1.22 -2.01 -21.35
CA SER A 112 0.86 -2.18 -22.76
C SER A 112 2.05 -2.59 -23.62
N ILE A 113 3.23 -2.00 -23.39
CA ILE A 113 4.47 -2.31 -24.13
C ILE A 113 4.93 -3.74 -23.82
N PHE A 114 5.01 -4.09 -22.53
CA PHE A 114 5.59 -5.36 -22.08
C PHE A 114 4.57 -6.48 -21.86
N LYS A 115 3.27 -6.20 -22.05
CA LYS A 115 2.16 -7.16 -21.89
C LYS A 115 2.16 -7.87 -20.53
N MET A 116 2.46 -7.14 -19.46
CA MET A 116 2.52 -7.66 -18.09
C MET A 116 2.05 -6.65 -17.05
N LYS A 117 1.79 -7.11 -15.83
CA LYS A 117 1.51 -6.22 -14.69
C LYS A 117 2.78 -5.46 -14.29
N THR A 118 2.61 -4.20 -13.92
CA THR A 118 3.69 -3.34 -13.42
C THR A 118 4.03 -3.63 -11.97
N VAL A 119 5.21 -3.20 -11.54
CA VAL A 119 5.73 -3.50 -10.19
C VAL A 119 4.82 -2.98 -9.09
N ASN A 120 4.24 -1.79 -9.21
CA ASN A 120 3.26 -1.25 -8.25
C ASN A 120 2.01 -2.13 -8.16
N ALA A 121 1.42 -2.52 -9.30
CA ALA A 121 0.21 -3.34 -9.31
C ALA A 121 0.47 -4.74 -8.69
N LEU A 122 1.62 -5.34 -9.01
CA LEU A 122 2.05 -6.61 -8.40
C LEU A 122 2.32 -6.47 -6.90
N SER A 123 3.00 -5.39 -6.49
CA SER A 123 3.32 -5.15 -5.08
C SER A 123 2.07 -4.90 -4.25
N PHE A 124 1.07 -4.20 -4.81
CA PHE A 124 -0.22 -4.00 -4.16
C PHE A 124 -1.03 -5.31 -4.04
N GLU A 125 -1.05 -6.14 -5.07
CA GLU A 125 -1.66 -7.47 -5.02
C GLU A 125 -0.99 -8.36 -3.96
N GLU A 126 0.34 -8.43 -3.95
CA GLU A 126 1.13 -9.14 -2.92
C GLU A 126 0.83 -8.61 -1.51
N PHE A 127 0.67 -7.30 -1.35
CA PHE A 127 0.28 -6.69 -0.10
C PHE A 127 -1.10 -7.15 0.36
N MET A 128 -2.12 -7.10 -0.50
CA MET A 128 -3.48 -7.54 -0.15
C MET A 128 -3.59 -9.05 0.09
N GLU A 129 -2.68 -9.84 -0.46
CA GLU A 129 -2.63 -11.30 -0.29
C GLU A 129 -1.94 -11.77 1.00
N LYS A 130 -1.34 -10.83 1.76
CA LYS A 130 -0.67 -11.11 3.04
C LYS A 130 -1.53 -11.96 4.00
N PRO A 131 -1.00 -13.09 4.52
CA PRO A 131 -1.72 -13.95 5.46
C PRO A 131 -2.29 -13.22 6.66
N GLU A 132 -1.56 -12.24 7.21
CA GLU A 132 -1.94 -11.43 8.35
C GLU A 132 -3.17 -10.55 8.07
N ILE A 133 -3.29 -9.97 6.87
CA ILE A 133 -4.48 -9.21 6.44
C ILE A 133 -5.67 -10.16 6.30
N ARG A 134 -5.48 -11.32 5.68
CA ARG A 134 -6.55 -12.32 5.50
C ARG A 134 -7.02 -12.87 6.85
N ALA A 135 -6.11 -13.12 7.78
CA ALA A 135 -6.42 -13.58 9.12
C ALA A 135 -7.19 -12.50 9.92
N ALA A 136 -6.75 -11.25 9.86
CA ALA A 136 -7.46 -10.13 10.48
C ALA A 136 -8.84 -9.91 9.88
N LYS A 137 -8.99 -10.06 8.56
CA LYS A 137 -10.29 -9.98 7.89
C LYS A 137 -11.27 -11.03 8.39
N LYS A 138 -10.81 -12.27 8.61
CA LYS A 138 -11.62 -13.34 9.22
C LYS A 138 -12.05 -13.03 10.66
N ARG A 139 -11.27 -12.22 11.39
CA ARG A 139 -11.61 -11.73 12.74
C ARG A 139 -12.54 -10.51 12.75
N GLY A 140 -12.92 -9.99 11.59
CA GLY A 140 -13.86 -8.87 11.46
C GLY A 140 -13.23 -7.52 11.13
N LEU A 141 -11.93 -7.47 10.78
CA LEU A 141 -11.26 -6.25 10.34
C LEU A 141 -12.03 -5.58 9.17
N LYS A 142 -12.20 -4.27 9.25
CA LYS A 142 -12.72 -3.45 8.15
C LYS A 142 -11.59 -2.88 7.32
N ILE A 143 -11.67 -3.02 6.01
CA ILE A 143 -10.70 -2.47 5.07
C ILE A 143 -11.35 -1.31 4.34
N ILE A 144 -10.76 -0.13 4.46
CA ILE A 144 -11.20 1.09 3.77
C ILE A 144 -10.08 1.52 2.83
N ALA A 145 -10.39 1.58 1.54
CA ALA A 145 -9.47 2.05 0.52
C ALA A 145 -9.72 3.52 0.20
N GLY A 146 -8.65 4.28 -0.03
CA GLY A 146 -8.75 5.65 -0.50
C GLY A 146 -7.53 6.12 -1.26
N GLY A 147 -7.30 7.43 -1.26
CA GLY A 147 -6.20 8.05 -2.00
C GLY A 147 -6.54 8.34 -3.47
N PRO A 148 -5.62 8.93 -4.23
CA PRO A 148 -5.91 9.44 -5.57
C PRO A 148 -6.43 8.40 -6.57
N ALA A 149 -6.10 7.12 -6.37
CA ALA A 149 -6.54 6.02 -7.21
C ALA A 149 -7.79 5.29 -6.69
N ALA A 150 -8.53 5.84 -5.71
CA ALA A 150 -9.74 5.22 -5.18
C ALA A 150 -10.77 4.87 -6.28
N TRP A 151 -10.87 5.71 -7.31
CA TRP A 151 -11.73 5.47 -8.47
C TRP A 151 -11.42 4.16 -9.21
N GLN A 152 -10.19 3.62 -9.14
CA GLN A 152 -9.84 2.39 -9.86
C GLN A 152 -10.60 1.16 -9.33
N TRP A 153 -11.07 1.20 -8.08
CA TRP A 153 -11.86 0.12 -7.49
C TRP A 153 -13.23 -0.08 -8.16
N SER A 154 -13.78 0.94 -8.85
CA SER A 154 -15.02 0.77 -9.62
C SER A 154 -14.83 -0.09 -10.87
N TYR A 155 -13.59 -0.30 -11.31
CA TYR A 155 -13.23 -1.16 -12.46
C TYR A 155 -12.66 -2.52 -12.03
N ARG A 156 -12.62 -2.78 -10.72
CA ARG A 156 -11.98 -3.94 -10.08
C ARG A 156 -12.88 -4.51 -8.98
N GLU A 157 -14.16 -4.69 -9.33
CA GLU A 157 -15.18 -5.19 -8.39
C GLU A 157 -14.87 -6.59 -7.88
N GLU A 158 -14.31 -7.46 -8.73
CA GLU A 158 -13.97 -8.83 -8.35
C GLU A 158 -12.79 -8.85 -7.36
N GLU A 159 -11.77 -8.03 -7.58
CA GLU A 159 -10.68 -7.84 -6.62
C GLU A 159 -11.17 -7.20 -5.31
N ARG A 160 -12.09 -6.22 -5.40
CA ARG A 160 -12.73 -5.60 -4.23
C ARG A 160 -13.44 -6.66 -3.37
N LYS A 161 -14.25 -7.52 -3.98
CA LYS A 161 -14.96 -8.63 -3.31
C LYS A 161 -13.96 -9.65 -2.76
N ARG A 162 -12.99 -10.07 -3.57
CA ARG A 162 -11.98 -11.07 -3.23
C ARG A 162 -11.17 -10.68 -2.00
N TRP A 163 -10.74 -9.42 -1.90
CA TRP A 163 -9.95 -8.94 -0.77
C TRP A 163 -10.80 -8.36 0.37
N GLY A 164 -12.11 -8.25 0.18
CA GLY A 164 -13.04 -7.81 1.21
C GLY A 164 -12.88 -6.34 1.60
N VAL A 165 -12.68 -5.47 0.60
CA VAL A 165 -12.66 -4.00 0.81
C VAL A 165 -14.08 -3.49 1.05
N ASP A 166 -14.37 -3.13 2.30
CA ASP A 166 -15.71 -2.75 2.75
C ASP A 166 -16.12 -1.38 2.22
N THR A 167 -15.18 -0.43 2.17
CA THR A 167 -15.48 0.97 1.80
C THR A 167 -14.37 1.53 0.90
N VAL A 168 -14.76 2.37 -0.05
CA VAL A 168 -13.85 3.12 -0.92
C VAL A 168 -14.23 4.60 -0.80
N VAL A 169 -13.25 5.47 -0.53
CA VAL A 169 -13.42 6.92 -0.31
C VAL A 169 -12.53 7.72 -1.25
#